data_AF-A0A7W9W8H9-F1
#
_entry.id   AF-A0A7W9W8H9-F1
#
_cell.length_a   1.000
_cell.length_b   1.000
_cell.length_c   1.000
_cell.angle_alpha   90.00
_cell.angle_beta   90.00
_cell.angle_gamma   90.00
#
_symmetry.space_group_name_H-M   'P 1'
#
loop_
_entity.id
_entity.type
_entity.pdbx_description
1 polymer ?
#
loop_
_entity_poly.entity_id
_entity_poly.type
_entity_poly.pdbx_seq_one_letter_code
_entity_poly.pdbx_strand_id
1 'polypeptide(L)'
;MVEVSYHVKRWLKDTYGEKCCQCGWAERNLNTGLIPLHLDHIDGNWRNNRPENLRLLCPNCHALTATYGAQNRGNGRPFIVQKKAVAGDLGAA
;
A
#
# COMPACT_ATOMS: atom_id res chain seq x y z
N MET A 1 -1.27 -6.07 -0.86
CA MET A 1 -2.51 -5.75 -0.15
C MET A 1 -2.16 -5.63 1.33
N VAL A 2 -2.16 -4.41 1.87
CA VAL A 2 -1.85 -4.19 3.30
C VAL A 2 -3.11 -4.55 4.09
N GLU A 3 -3.10 -5.67 4.82
CA GLU A 3 -4.25 -6.03 5.67
C GLU A 3 -4.19 -5.29 7.01
N VAL A 4 -4.44 -3.99 7.00
CA VAL A 4 -4.93 -3.34 8.22
C VAL A 4 -6.35 -3.82 8.53
N SER A 5 -6.76 -3.72 9.80
CA SER A 5 -8.15 -4.04 10.15
C SER A 5 -9.14 -3.14 9.38
N TYR A 6 -10.33 -3.67 9.13
CA TYR A 6 -11.40 -2.93 8.48
C TYR A 6 -11.73 -1.62 9.24
N HIS A 7 -11.66 -1.63 10.57
CA HIS A 7 -11.91 -0.47 11.41
C HIS A 7 -10.94 0.68 11.14
N VAL A 8 -9.64 0.40 10.98
CA VAL A 8 -8.63 1.43 10.67
C VAL A 8 -8.90 2.01 9.28
N LYS A 9 -9.18 1.16 8.29
CA LYS A 9 -9.48 1.62 6.92
C LYS A 9 -10.74 2.47 6.87
N ARG A 10 -11.79 2.10 7.62
CA ARG A 10 -13.02 2.88 7.76
C ARG A 10 -12.74 4.23 8.43
N TRP A 11 -12.04 4.23 9.57
CA TRP A 11 -11.68 5.44 10.29
C TRP A 11 -10.90 6.44 9.42
N LEU A 12 -9.95 5.96 8.61
CA LEU A 12 -9.20 6.82 7.69
C LEU A 12 -10.09 7.48 6.63
N LYS A 13 -11.03 6.72 6.07
CA LYS A 13 -12.00 7.23 5.10
C LYS A 13 -12.92 8.28 5.71
N ASP A 14 -13.40 8.03 6.92
CA ASP A 14 -14.28 8.96 7.63
C ASP A 14 -13.52 10.25 8.04
N THR A 15 -12.24 10.13 8.40
CA THR A 15 -11.41 11.25 8.87
C THR A 15 -10.84 12.11 7.73
N TYR A 16 -10.33 11.48 6.67
CA TYR A 16 -9.62 12.16 5.57
C TYR A 16 -10.41 12.23 4.26
N GLY A 17 -11.60 11.61 4.23
CA GLY A 17 -12.45 11.49 3.05
C GLY A 17 -12.12 10.29 2.18
N GLU A 18 -13.11 9.81 1.42
CA GLU A 18 -12.93 8.73 0.44
C GLU A 18 -12.28 9.24 -0.86
N LYS A 19 -11.08 9.82 -0.78
CA LYS A 19 -10.31 10.27 -1.96
C LYS A 19 -8.83 9.98 -1.83
N CYS A 20 -8.13 9.94 -2.96
CA CYS A 20 -6.67 9.89 -2.98
C CYS A 20 -6.09 11.16 -2.35
N CYS A 21 -5.23 11.03 -1.34
CA CYS A 21 -4.62 12.20 -0.68
C CYS A 21 -3.59 12.92 -1.58
N GLN A 22 -3.11 12.27 -2.64
CA GLN A 22 -2.08 12.82 -3.52
C GLN A 22 -2.67 13.53 -4.74
N CYS A 23 -3.65 12.94 -5.43
CA CYS A 23 -4.22 13.49 -6.66
C CYS A 23 -5.71 13.83 -6.57
N GLY A 24 -6.37 13.57 -5.45
CA GLY A 24 -7.79 13.83 -5.26
C GLY A 24 -8.75 12.85 -5.96
N TRP A 25 -8.25 11.88 -6.73
CA TRP A 25 -9.10 10.92 -7.44
C TRP A 25 -10.02 10.14 -6.48
N ALA A 26 -11.30 10.02 -6.86
CA ALA A 26 -12.37 9.53 -6.01
C ALA A 26 -13.50 8.85 -6.81
N GLU A 27 -13.19 8.21 -7.93
CA GLU A 27 -14.21 7.58 -8.78
C GLU A 27 -14.73 6.28 -8.17
N ARG A 28 -16.06 6.12 -8.16
CA ARG A 28 -16.70 4.89 -7.67
C ARG A 28 -16.64 3.82 -8.75
N ASN A 29 -16.20 2.63 -8.36
CA ASN A 29 -16.30 1.45 -9.20
C ASN A 29 -17.78 1.04 -9.32
N LEU A 30 -18.28 0.92 -10.55
CA LEU A 30 -19.70 0.63 -10.84
C LEU A 30 -20.17 -0.72 -10.30
N ASN A 31 -19.29 -1.72 -10.23
CA ASN A 31 -19.65 -3.08 -9.79
C ASN A 31 -19.69 -3.20 -8.26
N THR A 32 -18.80 -2.51 -7.55
CA THR A 32 -18.67 -2.62 -6.09
C THR A 32 -19.30 -1.45 -5.34
N GLY A 33 -19.58 -0.33 -6.02
CA GLY A 33 -20.02 0.92 -5.42
C GLY A 33 -18.94 1.64 -4.58
N LEU A 34 -17.73 1.10 -4.49
CA LEU A 34 -16.65 1.63 -3.65
C LEU A 34 -15.63 2.42 -4.47
N ILE A 35 -15.00 3.41 -3.84
CA ILE A 35 -13.81 4.08 -4.39
C ILE A 35 -12.60 3.19 -4.06
N PRO A 36 -11.86 2.66 -5.07
CA PRO A 36 -10.83 1.66 -4.86
C PRO A 36 -9.52 2.31 -4.39
N LEU A 37 -9.52 2.81 -3.16
CA LEU A 37 -8.34 3.34 -2.49
C LEU A 37 -7.57 2.23 -1.77
N HIS A 38 -6.26 2.35 -1.85
CA HIS A 38 -5.29 1.55 -1.12
C HIS A 38 -4.79 2.32 0.10
N LEU A 39 -4.64 1.60 1.22
CA LEU A 39 -3.93 2.12 2.37
C LEU A 39 -2.44 1.89 2.15
N ASP A 40 -1.67 2.95 2.36
CA ASP A 40 -0.21 2.97 2.29
C ASP A 40 0.39 3.39 3.64
N HIS A 41 1.47 2.72 4.03
CA HIS A 41 2.31 3.09 5.17
C HIS A 41 3.42 4.00 4.63
N ILE A 42 3.48 5.25 5.06
CA ILE A 42 4.42 6.26 4.54
C ILE A 42 5.88 5.79 4.70
N ASP A 43 6.19 5.18 5.85
CA ASP A 43 7.51 4.60 6.15
C ASP A 43 7.74 3.18 5.60
N GLY A 44 6.72 2.57 4.98
CA GLY A 44 6.75 1.18 4.51
C GLY A 44 6.71 0.12 5.62
N ASN A 45 6.68 0.49 6.90
CA ASN A 45 6.65 -0.45 8.02
C ASN A 45 5.21 -0.82 8.38
N TRP A 46 4.82 -2.05 8.04
CA TRP A 46 3.46 -2.56 8.27
C TRP A 46 3.03 -2.59 9.74
N ARG A 47 3.96 -2.51 10.70
CA ARG A 47 3.67 -2.47 12.14
C ARG A 47 3.33 -1.06 12.64
N ASN A 48 3.73 -0.02 11.91
CA ASN A 48 3.52 1.37 12.31
C ASN A 48 2.13 1.85 11.88
N ASN A 49 1.10 1.51 12.65
CA ASN A 49 -0.29 1.88 12.38
C ASN A 49 -0.72 3.22 12.99
N ARG A 50 0.23 4.10 13.30
CA ARG A 50 -0.09 5.43 13.79
C ARG A 50 -0.81 6.23 12.70
N PRO A 51 -1.88 6.98 13.00
CA PRO A 51 -2.63 7.75 12.01
C PRO A 51 -1.76 8.60 11.08
N GLU A 52 -0.75 9.26 11.63
CA GLU A 52 0.18 10.11 10.88
C GLU A 52 1.07 9.34 9.88
N ASN A 53 1.21 8.02 10.02
CA ASN A 53 1.96 7.16 9.12
C ASN A 53 1.09 6.48 8.05
N LEU A 54 -0.23 6.69 8.09
CA LEU A 54 -1.18 6.05 7.18
C LEU A 54 -1.73 7.06 6.18
N ARG A 55 -1.85 6.65 4.91
CA ARG A 55 -2.51 7.46 3.89
C ARG A 55 -3.34 6.62 2.92
N LEU A 56 -4.34 7.26 2.30
CA LEU A 56 -5.18 6.67 1.26
C LEU A 56 -4.73 7.14 -0.12
N LEU A 57 -4.35 6.20 -0.98
CA LEU A 57 -3.90 6.46 -2.36
C LEU A 57 -4.78 5.74 -3.37
N CYS A 58 -4.97 6.32 -4.55
CA CYS A 58 -5.52 5.59 -5.69
C CYS A 58 -4.51 4.54 -6.19
N PRO A 59 -4.94 3.55 -7.00
CA PRO A 59 -4.05 2.50 -7.49
C PRO A 59 -2.83 3.06 -8.26
N ASN A 60 -3.03 4.12 -9.03
CA ASN A 60 -1.97 4.76 -9.82
C ASN A 60 -0.95 5.49 -8.94
N CYS A 61 -1.38 6.33 -8.00
CA CYS A 61 -0.45 7.01 -7.09
C CYS A 61 0.27 6.03 -6.16
N HIS A 62 -0.41 4.97 -5.70
CA HIS A 62 0.20 3.94 -4.87
C HIS A 62 1.33 3.21 -5.60
N ALA A 63 1.17 2.92 -6.89
CA ALA A 63 2.20 2.30 -7.73
C ALA A 63 3.47 3.15 -7.90
N LEU A 64 3.39 4.45 -7.64
CA LEU A 64 4.52 5.40 -7.72
C LEU A 64 5.27 5.57 -6.39
N THR A 65 4.82 4.91 -5.31
CA THR A 65 5.50 4.97 -4.02
C THR A 65 6.81 4.17 -4.03
N ALA A 66 7.83 4.65 -3.32
CA ALA A 66 9.11 3.94 -3.20
C ALA A 66 8.98 2.57 -2.49
N THR A 67 7.89 2.37 -1.74
CA THR A 67 7.55 1.17 -0.98
C THR A 67 6.52 0.29 -1.71
N TYR A 68 6.29 0.50 -3.01
CA TYR A 68 5.30 -0.29 -3.72
C TYR A 68 5.77 -1.74 -3.96
N GLY A 69 4.96 -2.70 -3.51
CA GLY A 69 5.16 -4.12 -3.76
C GLY A 69 6.55 -4.63 -3.35
N ALA A 70 7.31 -5.14 -4.34
CA ALA A 70 8.62 -5.73 -4.10
C ALA A 70 9.74 -4.70 -3.85
N GLN A 71 9.45 -3.40 -3.94
CA GLN A 71 10.41 -2.34 -3.59
C GLN A 71 10.54 -2.18 -2.07
N ASN A 72 9.52 -2.58 -1.30
CA ASN A 72 9.53 -2.56 0.17
C ASN A 72 10.23 -3.78 0.80
N ARG A 73 11.44 -4.09 0.32
CA ARG A 73 12.22 -5.24 0.79
C ARG A 73 12.65 -5.05 2.23
N GLY A 74 12.51 -6.09 3.05
CA GLY A 74 12.92 -6.07 4.46
C GLY A 74 11.94 -5.39 5.44
N ASN A 75 11.11 -4.45 4.95
CA ASN A 75 10.15 -3.72 5.79
C ASN A 75 8.71 -4.23 5.67
N GLY A 76 8.42 -5.08 4.69
CA GLY A 76 7.12 -5.71 4.49
C GLY A 76 6.81 -6.85 5.46
N ARG A 77 5.65 -7.48 5.27
CA ARG A 77 5.24 -8.65 6.08
C ARG A 77 6.15 -9.85 5.79
N PRO A 78 6.66 -10.56 6.81
CA PRO A 78 7.64 -11.63 6.63
C PRO A 78 7.14 -12.77 5.72
N PHE A 79 5.84 -13.09 5.77
CA PHE A 79 5.23 -14.16 4.99
C PHE A 79 5.11 -13.88 3.48
N ILE A 80 5.28 -12.62 3.04
CA ILE A 80 5.20 -12.23 1.62
C ILE A 80 6.59 -12.25 0.94
N VAL A 81 7.68 -12.33 1.72
CA VAL A 81 9.07 -12.29 1.24
C VAL A 81 9.53 -13.60 0.57
N GLN A 82 8.75 -14.69 0.70
CA GLN A 82 9.10 -16.00 0.12
C GLN A 82 8.66 -16.13 -1.35
N LYS A 83 9.36 -15.46 -2.28
CA LYS A 83 9.50 -15.88 -3.69
C LYS A 83 10.34 -14.86 -4.46
N LYS A 84 11.66 -15.02 -4.43
CA LYS A 84 12.64 -14.75 -5.51
C LYS A 84 14.06 -14.74 -4.93
N ALA A 85 14.53 -15.91 -4.53
CA ALA A 85 15.93 -16.28 -4.72
C ALA A 85 15.93 -17.31 -5.85
N VAL A 86 15.82 -16.83 -7.10
CA VAL A 86 16.29 -17.63 -8.23
C VAL A 86 17.69 -17.12 -8.50
N ALA A 87 18.65 -18.02 -8.35
CA ALA A 87 20.08 -17.80 -8.49
C ALA A 87 20.39 -17.04 -9.77
N GLY A 88 21.10 -15.91 -9.62
CA GLY A 88 21.83 -15.29 -10.71
C GLY A 88 23.27 -15.76 -10.64
N ASP A 89 23.59 -16.84 -11.35
CA ASP A 89 24.95 -17.04 -11.85
C ASP A 89 25.08 -16.19 -13.11
N LEU A 90 25.68 -15.01 -12.95
CA LEU A 90 26.26 -14.23 -14.04
C LEU A 90 27.74 -14.10 -13.71
N GLY A 91 28.54 -14.63 -14.64
CA GLY A 91 29.96 -14.92 -14.50
C GLY A 91 30.80 -13.76 -14.02
N ALA A 92 31.73 -14.11 -13.14
CA ALA A 92 32.94 -13.37 -12.85
C ALA A 92 34.10 -14.38 -12.80
N ALA A 93 34.75 -14.57 -13.95
CA ALA A 93 36.16 -14.97 -14.17
C ALA A 93 36.30 -15.53 -15.60
#